data_AF-A0A842VK73-F1
#
_entry.id   AF-A0A842VK73-F1
#
_cell.length_a   1.000
_cell.length_b   1.000
_cell.length_c   1.000
_cell.angle_alpha   90.00
_cell.angle_beta   90.00
_cell.angle_gamma   90.00
#
_symmetry.space_group_name_H-M   'P 1'
#
loop_
_entity.id
_entity.type
_entity.pdbx_description
1 polymer ?
#
loop_
_entity_poly.entity_id
_entity_poly.type
_entity_poly.pdbx_seq_one_letter_code
_entity_poly.pdbx_strand_id
1 'polypeptide(L)'
;MLLTHRVRIYPTNTQQDALWCLSEKCRVLYNFALHERIQNWKRNKKKPKKQRKYLSYTDQQNKLPNLKQKYPDYKWVYSKVLQMTLKKLDANYKSFFALWRNGAEDARPPSYRGK
;
A
#
# COMPACT_ATOMS: atom_id res chain seq x y z
N MET A 1 -7.91 13.28 39.89
CA MET A 1 -6.53 13.66 39.50
C MET A 1 -5.95 12.52 38.67
N LEU A 2 -5.71 12.73 37.37
CA LEU A 2 -5.13 11.71 36.49
C LEU A 2 -3.60 11.77 36.57
N LEU A 3 -3.00 10.92 37.40
CA LEU A 3 -1.56 10.69 37.50
C LEU A 3 -1.07 9.92 36.26
N THR A 4 -0.93 10.59 35.12
CA THR A 4 -0.36 9.96 33.92
C THR A 4 1.09 10.42 33.75
N HIS A 5 2.03 9.49 33.91
CA HIS A 5 3.45 9.74 33.71
C HIS A 5 3.86 9.32 32.29
N ARG A 6 4.50 10.23 31.54
CA ARG A 6 4.95 9.98 30.18
C ARG A 6 6.34 9.34 30.22
N VAL A 7 6.42 8.07 29.85
CA VAL A 7 7.70 7.35 29.71
C VAL A 7 8.02 7.17 28.23
N ARG A 8 9.25 7.50 27.84
CA ARG A 8 9.74 7.23 26.49
C ARG A 8 10.31 5.83 26.44
N ILE A 9 9.73 4.99 25.59
CA ILE A 9 10.20 3.62 25.35
C ILE A 9 11.12 3.65 24.14
N TYR A 10 12.28 3.02 24.26
CA TYR A 10 13.23 2.83 23.16
C TYR A 10 13.23 1.37 22.74
N PRO A 11 13.24 1.08 21.43
CA PRO A 11 13.30 -0.29 20.96
C PRO A 11 14.71 -0.87 21.18
N THR A 12 14.77 -2.14 21.57
CA THR A 12 16.02 -2.91 21.55
C THR A 12 16.53 -3.08 20.12
N ASN A 13 17.80 -3.44 19.94
CA ASN A 13 18.36 -3.69 18.60
C ASN A 13 17.53 -4.72 17.82
N THR A 14 17.13 -5.82 18.48
CA THR A 14 16.27 -6.86 17.88
C THR A 14 14.89 -6.34 17.46
N GLN A 15 14.30 -5.42 18.23
CA GLN A 15 13.03 -4.78 17.86
C GLN A 15 13.20 -3.83 16.68
N GLN A 16 14.31 -3.08 16.62
CA GLN A 16 14.61 -2.20 15.49
C GLN A 16 14.74 -2.99 14.20
N ASP A 17 15.46 -4.12 14.22
CA ASP A 17 15.62 -4.99 13.06
C ASP A 17 14.27 -5.55 12.58
N ALA A 18 13.41 -5.97 13.51
CA ALA A 18 12.07 -6.45 13.19
C ALA A 18 11.21 -5.35 12.55
N LEU A 19 11.28 -4.12 13.06
CA LEU A 19 10.57 -2.96 12.52
C LEU A 19 11.08 -2.59 11.12
N TRP A 20 12.39 -2.62 10.90
CA TRP A 20 12.99 -2.40 9.58
C TRP A 20 12.57 -3.46 8.57
N CYS A 21 12.62 -4.74 8.96
CA CYS A 21 12.16 -5.83 8.12
C CYS A 21 10.67 -5.68 7.77
N LEU A 22 9.83 -5.34 8.76
CA LEU A 22 8.40 -5.09 8.53
C LEU A 22 8.17 -3.93 7.56
N SER A 23 8.88 -2.83 7.75
CA SER A 23 8.83 -1.65 6.88
C SER A 23 9.18 -2.01 5.44
N GLU A 24 10.26 -2.76 5.24
CA GLU A 24 10.70 -3.20 3.92
C GLU A 24 9.68 -4.12 3.23
N LYS A 25 9.10 -5.09 3.96
CA LYS A 25 8.02 -5.94 3.41
C LYS A 25 6.81 -5.10 3.00
N CYS A 26 6.44 -4.08 3.78
CA CYS A 26 5.34 -3.17 3.43
C CYS A 26 5.69 -2.30 2.22
N ARG A 27 6.93 -1.81 2.12
CA ARG A 27 7.41 -1.02 0.99
C ARG A 27 7.37 -1.82 -0.31
N VAL A 28 7.86 -3.05 -0.28
CA VAL A 28 7.83 -3.96 -1.44
C VAL A 28 6.40 -4.28 -1.85
N LEU A 29 5.52 -4.61 -0.90
CA LEU A 29 4.10 -4.84 -1.19
C LEU A 29 3.44 -3.61 -1.83
N TYR A 30 3.70 -2.41 -1.29
CA TYR A 30 3.17 -1.16 -1.84
C TYR A 30 3.61 -0.98 -3.30
N ASN A 31 4.91 -1.13 -3.58
CA ASN A 31 5.48 -0.97 -4.91
C ASN A 31 4.94 -2.01 -5.89
N PHE A 32 4.80 -3.26 -5.45
CA PHE A 32 4.21 -4.33 -6.27
C PHE A 32 2.76 -4.01 -6.64
N ALA A 33 1.94 -3.61 -5.66
CA ALA A 33 0.55 -3.26 -5.88
C ALA A 33 0.40 -2.01 -6.75
N LEU A 34 1.28 -1.01 -6.60
CA LEU A 34 1.34 0.18 -7.44
C LEU A 34 1.66 -0.20 -8.89
N HIS A 35 2.71 -1.01 -9.10
CA HIS A 35 3.09 -1.49 -10.42
C HIS A 35 1.93 -2.23 -11.09
N GLU A 36 1.26 -3.13 -10.37
CA GLU A 36 0.11 -3.88 -10.88
C GLU A 36 -1.02 -2.95 -11.35
N ARG A 37 -1.37 -1.91 -10.57
CA ARG A 37 -2.38 -0.91 -10.95
C ARG A 37 -1.96 -0.11 -12.19
N ILE A 38 -0.69 0.32 -12.26
CA ILE A 38 -0.16 1.04 -13.43
C ILE A 38 -0.26 0.18 -14.69
N GLN A 39 0.16 -1.08 -14.63
CA GLN A 39 0.10 -2.00 -15.76
C GLN A 39 -1.34 -2.30 -16.17
N ASN A 40 -2.23 -2.54 -15.20
CA ASN A 40 -3.65 -2.72 -15.45
C ASN A 40 -4.27 -1.49 -16.14
N TRP A 41 -3.93 -0.28 -15.68
CA TRP A 41 -4.40 0.94 -16.33
C TRP A 41 -3.89 1.08 -17.77
N LYS A 42 -2.59 0.87 -18.00
CA LYS A 42 -1.99 0.93 -19.34
C LYS A 42 -2.68 -0.03 -20.33
N ARG A 43 -3.01 -1.25 -19.88
CA ARG A 43 -3.69 -2.27 -20.69
C ARG A 43 -5.16 -1.96 -20.97
N ASN A 44 -5.86 -1.27 -20.05
CA ASN A 44 -7.30 -1.04 -20.17
C ASN A 44 -7.67 0.35 -20.71
N LYS A 45 -6.81 1.36 -20.59
CA LYS A 45 -7.14 2.75 -20.98
C LYS A 45 -7.55 2.91 -22.45
N LYS A 46 -6.99 2.09 -23.35
CA LYS A 46 -7.29 2.12 -24.80
C LYS A 46 -8.54 1.33 -25.19
N LYS A 47 -9.07 0.49 -24.30
CA LYS A 47 -10.26 -0.32 -24.59
C LYS A 47 -11.54 0.53 -24.64
N PRO A 48 -12.60 0.07 -25.33
CA PRO A 48 -13.92 0.70 -25.27
C PRO A 48 -14.39 0.87 -23.82
N LYS A 49 -15.07 1.99 -23.50
CA LYS A 49 -15.47 2.34 -22.12
C LYS A 49 -16.20 1.20 -21.40
N LYS A 50 -17.12 0.51 -22.10
CA LYS A 50 -17.90 -0.62 -21.59
C LYS A 50 -17.05 -1.84 -21.17
N GLN A 51 -15.83 -1.96 -21.69
CA GLN A 51 -14.92 -3.08 -21.44
C GLN A 51 -13.77 -2.73 -20.49
N ARG A 52 -13.67 -1.46 -20.04
CA ARG A 52 -12.60 -1.03 -19.13
C ARG A 52 -12.86 -1.59 -17.74
N LYS A 53 -11.95 -2.43 -17.24
CA LYS A 53 -11.95 -2.93 -15.86
C LYS A 53 -10.65 -2.58 -15.17
N TYR A 54 -10.73 -1.69 -14.18
CA TYR A 54 -9.59 -1.28 -13.37
C TYR A 54 -9.52 -2.05 -12.07
N LEU A 55 -8.31 -2.31 -11.58
CA LEU A 55 -8.11 -2.95 -10.29
C LEU A 55 -8.53 -2.03 -9.14
N SER A 56 -9.29 -2.61 -8.21
CA SER A 56 -9.67 -1.97 -6.96
C SER A 56 -8.76 -2.43 -5.80
N TYR A 57 -8.89 -1.74 -4.67
CA TYR A 57 -8.32 -2.20 -3.39
C TYR A 57 -8.77 -3.63 -3.04
N THR A 58 -10.06 -3.93 -3.22
CA THR A 58 -10.65 -5.24 -2.88
C THR A 58 -10.00 -6.36 -3.70
N ASP A 59 -9.78 -6.13 -5.01
CA ASP A 59 -9.11 -7.10 -5.87
C ASP A 59 -7.70 -7.45 -5.38
N GLN A 60 -6.96 -6.46 -4.86
CA GLN A 60 -5.60 -6.66 -4.36
C GLN A 60 -5.57 -7.25 -2.95
N GLN A 61 -6.48 -6.83 -2.07
CA GLN A 61 -6.62 -7.41 -0.73
C GLN A 61 -6.92 -8.91 -0.83
N ASN A 62 -7.81 -9.32 -1.73
CA ASN A 62 -8.21 -10.72 -1.89
C ASN A 62 -7.07 -11.61 -2.41
N LYS A 63 -6.01 -11.02 -2.99
CA LYS A 63 -4.80 -11.73 -3.42
C LYS A 63 -3.78 -11.93 -2.30
N LEU A 64 -3.94 -11.27 -1.15
CA LEU A 64 -2.97 -11.36 -0.05
C LEU A 64 -2.77 -12.78 0.50
N PRO A 65 -3.80 -13.65 0.64
CA PRO A 65 -3.60 -15.03 1.03
C PRO A 65 -2.67 -15.78 0.06
N ASN A 66 -2.92 -15.66 -1.24
CA ASN A 66 -2.07 -16.27 -2.28
C ASN A 66 -0.66 -15.68 -2.28
N LEU A 67 -0.52 -14.38 -1.98
CA LEU A 67 0.78 -13.73 -1.82
C LEU A 67 1.59 -14.37 -0.69
N LYS A 68 0.96 -14.68 0.45
CA LYS A 68 1.63 -15.37 1.58
C LYS A 68 1.98 -16.82 1.27
N GLN A 69 1.22 -17.48 0.40
CA GLN A 69 1.57 -18.82 -0.09
C GLN A 69 2.79 -18.76 -1.01
N LYS A 70 2.80 -17.81 -1.96
CA LYS A 70 3.91 -17.62 -2.92
C LYS A 70 5.19 -17.11 -2.25
N TYR A 71 5.06 -16.27 -1.25
CA TYR A 71 6.19 -15.69 -0.51
C TYR A 71 6.03 -15.99 0.99
N PRO A 72 6.51 -17.16 1.46
CA PRO A 72 6.38 -17.57 2.85
C PRO A 72 6.94 -16.58 3.88
N ASP A 73 7.93 -15.75 3.48
CA ASP A 73 8.46 -14.65 4.29
C ASP A 73 7.41 -13.62 4.73
N TYR A 74 6.24 -13.59 4.13
CA TYR A 74 5.15 -12.69 4.53
C TYR A 74 4.20 -13.34 5.56
N LYS A 75 4.39 -14.63 5.90
CA LYS A 75 3.51 -15.33 6.85
C LYS A 75 3.52 -14.68 8.23
N TRP A 76 4.69 -14.34 8.74
CA TRP A 76 4.86 -13.70 10.05
C TRP A 76 4.29 -12.28 10.13
N VAL A 77 4.13 -11.60 8.99
CA VAL A 77 3.55 -10.26 8.96
C VAL A 77 2.04 -10.35 9.20
N TYR A 78 1.54 -9.63 10.21
CA TYR A 78 0.12 -9.61 10.52
C TYR A 78 -0.72 -9.14 9.32
N SER A 79 -1.83 -9.84 9.03
CA SER A 79 -2.64 -9.62 7.83
C SER A 79 -3.15 -8.18 7.71
N LYS A 80 -3.50 -7.55 8.83
CA LYS A 80 -3.96 -6.17 8.86
C LYS A 80 -2.90 -5.19 8.39
N VAL A 81 -1.61 -5.44 8.66
CA VAL A 81 -0.51 -4.56 8.22
C VAL A 81 -0.42 -4.55 6.69
N LEU A 82 -0.53 -5.72 6.06
CA LEU A 82 -0.54 -5.83 4.59
C LEU A 82 -1.78 -5.15 3.99
N GLN A 83 -2.96 -5.36 4.60
CA GLN A 83 -4.20 -4.69 4.17
C GLN A 83 -4.10 -3.17 4.28
N MET A 84 -3.57 -2.66 5.40
CA MET A 84 -3.40 -1.22 5.63
C MET A 84 -2.39 -0.60 4.66
N THR A 85 -1.35 -1.35 4.27
CA THR A 85 -0.41 -0.93 3.22
C THR A 85 -1.13 -0.71 1.89
N LEU A 86 -2.01 -1.64 1.50
CA LEU A 86 -2.84 -1.50 0.30
C LEU A 86 -3.89 -0.37 0.44
N LYS A 87 -4.47 -0.17 1.64
CA LYS A 87 -5.37 0.96 1.91
C LYS A 87 -4.67 2.30 1.74
N LYS A 88 -3.41 2.42 2.19
CA LYS A 88 -2.62 3.64 2.01
C LYS A 88 -2.39 3.95 0.54
N LEU A 89 -2.10 2.94 -0.29
CA LEU A 89 -2.04 3.11 -1.75
C LEU A 89 -3.39 3.59 -2.33
N ASP A 90 -4.48 2.97 -1.89
CA ASP A 90 -5.84 3.34 -2.33
C ASP A 90 -6.21 4.78 -1.96
N ALA A 91 -5.90 5.20 -0.73
CA ALA A 91 -6.10 6.56 -0.26
C ALA A 91 -5.29 7.57 -1.09
N ASN A 92 -4.03 7.27 -1.41
CA ASN A 92 -3.20 8.13 -2.25
C ASN A 92 -3.81 8.31 -3.65
N TYR A 93 -4.34 7.24 -4.26
CA TYR A 93 -5.03 7.34 -5.55
C TYR A 93 -6.32 8.17 -5.44
N LYS A 94 -7.12 7.94 -4.40
CA LYS A 94 -8.36 8.71 -4.17
C LYS A 94 -8.08 10.21 -4.02
N SER A 95 -7.05 10.55 -3.25
CA SER A 95 -6.60 11.93 -3.07
C SER A 95 -6.14 12.53 -4.41
N PHE A 96 -5.31 11.82 -5.17
CA PHE A 96 -4.89 12.24 -6.52
C PHE A 96 -6.09 12.53 -7.45
N PHE A 97 -7.06 11.63 -7.54
CA PHE A 97 -8.25 11.84 -8.37
C PHE A 97 -9.20 12.91 -7.84
N ALA A 98 -9.18 13.19 -6.54
CA ALA A 98 -9.93 14.31 -5.98
C ALA A 98 -9.30 15.64 -6.40
N LEU A 99 -7.98 15.79 -6.26
CA LEU A 99 -7.25 16.98 -6.69
C LEU A 99 -7.39 17.23 -8.20
N TRP A 100 -7.23 16.18 -9.01
CA TRP A 100 -7.38 16.28 -10.46
C TRP A 100 -8.78 16.73 -10.88
N ARG A 101 -9.83 16.26 -10.20
CA ARG A 101 -11.21 16.71 -10.46
C ARG A 101 -11.47 18.16 -10.05
N ASN A 102 -10.72 18.66 -9.08
CA ASN A 102 -10.81 20.04 -8.61
C ASN A 102 -9.93 21.00 -9.44
N GLY A 103 -9.30 20.53 -10.52
CA GLY A 103 -8.50 21.36 -11.42
C GLY A 103 -7.09 21.67 -10.93
N ALA A 104 -6.58 20.95 -9.92
CA ALA A 104 -5.18 21.09 -9.49
C ALA A 104 -4.24 20.56 -10.58
N GLU A 105 -3.57 21.46 -11.29
CA GLU A 105 -2.65 21.15 -12.42
C GLU A 105 -1.39 20.41 -11.97
N ASP A 106 -0.98 20.59 -10.71
CA ASP A 106 0.21 20.00 -10.11
C ASP A 106 -0.04 18.63 -9.45
N ALA A 107 -1.27 18.11 -9.51
CA ALA A 107 -1.63 16.83 -8.90
C ALA A 107 -0.82 15.67 -9.51
N ARG A 108 -0.05 14.96 -8.68
CA ARG A 108 0.78 13.82 -9.11
C ARG A 108 0.19 12.48 -8.65
N PRO A 109 0.22 11.44 -9.51
CA PRO A 109 -0.20 10.11 -9.09
C PRO A 109 0.79 9.51 -8.08
N PRO A 110 0.37 8.48 -7.32
CA PRO A 110 1.25 7.80 -6.38
C PRO A 110 2.52 7.24 -7.07
N SER A 111 3.68 7.44 -6.43
CA SER A 111 4.98 7.01 -6.92
C SER A 111 5.53 5.81 -6.14
N TYR A 112 6.55 5.17 -6.70
CA TYR A 112 7.29 4.11 -6.01
C TYR A 112 7.99 4.66 -4.76
N ARG A 113 8.06 3.83 -3.72
CA ARG A 113 8.78 4.12 -2.48
C ARG A 113 10.21 3.61 -2.53
N GLY A 114 11.16 4.52 -2.31
CA GLY A 114 12.58 4.23 -2.10
C GLY A 114 12.84 3.53 -0.77
N LYS A 115 13.99 2.86 -0.69
CA LYS A 115 14.51 2.24 0.53
C LYS A 115 15.06 3.31 1.47
#